data_AF-A0A6H2A4V2-F1
#
_entry.id   AF-A0A6H2A4V2-F1
#
_cell.length_a   1.000
_cell.length_b   1.000
_cell.length_c   1.000
_cell.angle_alpha   90.00
_cell.angle_beta   90.00
_cell.angle_gamma   90.00
#
_symmetry.space_group_name_H-M   'P 1'
#
loop_
_entity.id
_entity.type
_entity.pdbx_description
1 polymer ?
#
loop_
_entity_poly.entity_id
_entity_poly.type
_entity_poly.pdbx_seq_one_letter_code
_entity_poly.pdbx_strand_id
1 'polypeptide(L)'
;MRKNYTKSEKQAYFKGLRDRWQAAKKFAENGGAAEYQAIIMNHGMNISLTGFTLVYHQMKALGLDGLPYLDAKTFRGWKDNGFRVRKGETSQISGITWIGINKTDEDTDEVVDSYAIPKAYHLFHRSQVNAA
;
A
#
# COMPACT_ATOMS: atom_id res chain seq x y z
N MET A 1 3.21 24.37 9.71
CA MET A 1 3.05 23.72 11.04
C MET A 1 3.06 22.21 10.87
N ARG A 2 3.95 21.48 11.56
CA ARG A 2 3.81 20.02 11.69
C ARG A 2 2.59 19.74 12.54
N LYS A 3 1.64 18.94 12.05
CA LYS A 3 0.51 18.48 12.87
C LYS A 3 1.07 17.55 13.95
N ASN A 4 0.87 17.91 15.22
CA ASN A 4 1.23 17.07 16.35
C ASN A 4 0.08 16.11 16.62
N TYR A 5 0.23 14.85 16.18
CA TYR A 5 -0.74 13.81 16.48
C TYR A 5 -0.58 13.35 17.93
N THR A 6 -1.70 13.25 18.63
CA THR A 6 -1.81 12.63 19.94
C THR A 6 -1.45 11.14 19.88
N LYS A 7 -1.12 10.55 21.04
CA LYS A 7 -0.88 9.11 21.16
C LYS A 7 -2.08 8.28 20.70
N SER A 8 -3.29 8.72 21.05
CA SER A 8 -4.56 8.07 20.66
C SER A 8 -4.76 8.08 19.14
N GLU A 9 -4.54 9.22 18.47
CA GLU A 9 -4.66 9.31 17.01
C GLU A 9 -3.66 8.40 16.29
N LYS A 10 -2.42 8.32 16.79
CA LYS A 10 -1.41 7.39 16.23
C LYS A 10 -1.83 5.94 16.40
N GLN A 11 -2.33 5.56 17.58
CA GLN A 11 -2.81 4.21 17.84
C GLN A 11 -4.01 3.86 16.95
N ALA A 12 -4.98 4.75 16.83
CA ALA A 12 -6.14 4.59 15.96
C ALA A 12 -5.73 4.44 14.48
N TYR A 13 -4.77 5.26 14.02
CA TYR A 13 -4.22 5.16 12.67
C TYR A 13 -3.60 3.78 12.38
N PHE A 14 -2.69 3.33 13.25
CA PHE A 14 -2.05 2.02 13.06
C PHE A 14 -3.04 0.86 13.21
N LYS A 15 -4.01 0.97 14.12
CA LYS A 15 -5.10 -0.01 14.23
C LYS A 15 -5.90 -0.07 12.93
N GLY A 16 -6.30 1.07 12.37
CA GLY A 16 -7.04 1.12 11.11
C GLY A 16 -6.26 0.57 9.91
N LEU A 17 -4.93 0.66 9.90
CA LEU A 17 -4.11 -0.04 8.90
C LEU A 17 -4.13 -1.55 9.08
N ARG A 18 -3.97 -2.04 10.32
CA ARG A 18 -4.03 -3.46 10.63
C ARG A 18 -5.39 -4.05 10.29
N ASP A 19 -6.47 -3.36 10.66
CA ASP A 19 -7.84 -3.83 10.39
C ASP A 19 -8.10 -3.96 8.88
N ARG A 20 -7.68 -2.96 8.08
CA ARG A 20 -7.77 -3.04 6.61
C ARG A 20 -6.95 -4.18 6.02
N TRP A 21 -5.72 -4.36 6.50
CA TRP A 21 -4.88 -5.47 6.07
C TRP A 21 -5.51 -6.82 6.40
N GLN A 22 -6.03 -6.99 7.62
CA GLN A 22 -6.67 -8.23 8.05
C GLN A 22 -7.96 -8.52 7.28
N ALA A 23 -8.75 -7.49 6.96
CA ALA A 23 -9.93 -7.65 6.10
C ALA A 23 -9.56 -8.14 4.70
N ALA A 24 -8.56 -7.52 4.06
CA ALA A 24 -8.06 -7.95 2.75
C ALA A 24 -7.45 -9.36 2.80
N LYS A 25 -6.73 -9.68 3.88
CA LYS A 25 -6.14 -11.00 4.09
C LYS A 25 -7.20 -12.08 4.22
N LYS A 26 -8.21 -11.89 5.07
CA LYS A 26 -9.33 -12.81 5.23
C LYS A 26 -10.09 -13.03 3.92
N PHE A 27 -10.33 -11.95 3.17
CA PHE A 27 -10.97 -12.07 1.86
C PHE A 27 -10.14 -12.94 0.90
N ALA A 28 -8.82 -12.74 0.87
CA ALA A 28 -7.93 -13.53 0.03
C ALA A 28 -7.84 -15.01 0.46
N GLU A 29 -7.74 -15.26 1.76
CA GLU A 29 -7.67 -16.62 2.33
C GLU A 29 -8.98 -17.41 2.15
N ASN A 30 -10.13 -16.74 2.16
CA ASN A 30 -11.44 -17.36 1.96
C ASN A 30 -11.77 -17.63 0.48
N GLY A 31 -10.77 -17.63 -0.42
CA GLY A 31 -10.94 -17.89 -1.85
C GLY A 31 -11.46 -16.72 -2.68
N GLY A 32 -11.78 -15.58 -2.06
CA GLY A 32 -12.25 -14.38 -2.76
C GLY A 32 -11.21 -13.77 -3.71
N ALA A 33 -9.93 -14.15 -3.58
CA ALA A 33 -8.84 -13.66 -4.41
C ALA A 33 -8.27 -14.69 -5.39
N ALA A 34 -8.94 -15.82 -5.62
CA ALA A 34 -8.46 -16.87 -6.55
C ALA A 34 -8.24 -16.31 -7.97
N GLU A 35 -9.16 -15.46 -8.46
CA GLU A 35 -9.02 -14.76 -9.74
C GLU A 35 -7.79 -13.84 -9.76
N TYR A 36 -7.49 -13.16 -8.66
CA TYR A 36 -6.33 -12.27 -8.55
C TYR A 36 -5.02 -13.03 -8.52
N GLN A 37 -4.97 -14.17 -7.85
CA GLN A 37 -3.78 -15.01 -7.84
C GLN A 37 -3.41 -15.49 -9.26
N ALA A 38 -4.40 -15.89 -10.06
CA ALA A 38 -4.20 -16.25 -11.45
C ALA A 38 -3.69 -15.06 -12.28
N ILE A 39 -4.28 -13.86 -12.10
CA ILE A 39 -3.81 -12.64 -12.78
C ILE A 39 -2.35 -12.32 -12.42
N ILE A 40 -1.98 -12.41 -11.14
CA ILE A 40 -0.62 -12.16 -10.65
C ILE A 40 0.37 -13.14 -11.30
N MET A 41 0.04 -14.43 -11.30
CA MET A 41 0.87 -15.48 -11.89
C MET A 41 1.03 -15.30 -13.41
N ASN A 42 -0.07 -15.03 -14.12
CA ASN A 42 -0.04 -14.85 -15.58
C ASN A 42 0.83 -13.67 -16.03
N HIS A 43 0.96 -12.63 -15.21
CA HIS A 43 1.79 -11.47 -15.51
C HIS A 43 3.22 -11.60 -14.95
N GLY A 44 3.59 -12.76 -14.40
CA GLY A 44 4.91 -13.00 -13.82
C GLY A 44 5.26 -12.08 -12.65
N MET A 45 4.26 -11.53 -11.97
CA MET A 45 4.48 -10.57 -10.90
C MET A 45 4.73 -11.30 -9.58
N ASN A 46 5.86 -10.99 -8.91
CA ASN A 46 6.11 -11.44 -7.55
C ASN A 46 5.57 -10.38 -6.56
N ILE A 47 4.26 -10.40 -6.32
CA ILE A 47 3.60 -9.41 -5.47
C ILE A 47 2.67 -10.06 -4.43
N SER A 48 2.51 -9.38 -3.29
CA SER A 48 1.62 -9.83 -2.22
C SER A 48 0.17 -9.85 -2.69
N LEU A 49 -0.47 -11.04 -2.62
CA LEU A 49 -1.91 -11.20 -2.90
C LEU A 49 -2.77 -10.29 -2.01
N THR A 50 -2.47 -10.22 -0.71
CA THR A 50 -3.17 -9.33 0.22
C THR A 50 -3.04 -7.86 -0.18
N GLY A 51 -1.83 -7.41 -0.53
CA GLY A 51 -1.58 -6.06 -1.00
C GLY A 51 -2.31 -5.76 -2.32
N PHE A 52 -2.32 -6.71 -3.25
CA PHE A 52 -3.06 -6.62 -4.51
C PHE A 52 -4.56 -6.46 -4.27
N THR A 53 -5.17 -7.38 -3.50
CA THR A 53 -6.59 -7.34 -3.14
C THR A 53 -6.98 -6.01 -2.49
N LEU A 54 -6.18 -5.52 -1.56
CA LEU A 54 -6.44 -4.26 -0.85
C LEU A 54 -6.50 -3.07 -1.82
N VAL A 55 -5.60 -3.00 -2.78
CA VAL A 55 -5.56 -1.91 -3.78
C VAL A 55 -6.67 -2.09 -4.81
N TYR A 56 -6.93 -3.32 -5.26
CA TYR A 56 -7.95 -3.63 -6.25
C TYR A 56 -9.34 -3.22 -5.78
N HIS A 57 -9.72 -3.54 -4.53
CA HIS A 57 -11.02 -3.13 -4.00
C HIS A 57 -11.17 -1.62 -3.89
N GLN A 58 -10.10 -0.89 -3.55
CA GLN A 58 -10.13 0.58 -3.57
C GLN A 58 -10.35 1.11 -4.98
N MET A 59 -9.68 0.54 -5.99
CA MET A 59 -9.91 0.90 -7.40
C MET A 59 -11.36 0.65 -7.82
N LYS A 60 -11.90 -0.54 -7.51
CA LYS A 60 -13.31 -0.87 -7.83
C LYS A 60 -14.32 0.01 -7.13
N ALA A 61 -14.10 0.34 -5.85
CA ALA A 61 -14.98 1.25 -5.11
C ALA A 61 -14.98 2.67 -5.71
N LEU A 62 -13.90 3.07 -6.37
CA LEU A 62 -13.78 4.35 -7.07
C LEU A 62 -14.21 4.28 -8.55
N GLY A 63 -14.68 3.12 -9.02
CA GLY A 63 -15.04 2.92 -10.43
C GLY A 63 -13.84 2.95 -11.39
N LEU A 64 -12.63 2.72 -10.88
CA LEU A 64 -11.41 2.71 -11.68
C LEU A 64 -11.18 1.34 -12.32
N ASP A 65 -10.72 1.36 -13.57
CA ASP A 65 -10.39 0.16 -14.33
C ASP A 65 -8.92 -0.26 -14.13
N GLY A 66 -8.51 -1.35 -14.77
CA GLY A 66 -7.13 -1.84 -14.71
C GLY A 66 -6.78 -2.67 -13.47
N LEU A 67 -5.48 -2.85 -13.27
CA LEU A 67 -4.88 -3.74 -12.28
C LEU A 67 -3.91 -2.97 -11.35
N PRO A 68 -3.90 -3.30 -10.03
CA PRO A 68 -2.85 -2.84 -9.13
C PRO A 68 -1.44 -3.14 -9.67
N TYR A 69 -0.47 -2.32 -9.29
CA TYR A 69 0.94 -2.38 -9.74
C TYR A 69 1.18 -2.06 -11.22
N LEU A 70 0.18 -2.23 -12.10
CA LEU A 70 0.24 -1.80 -13.50
C LEU A 70 -0.38 -0.40 -13.66
N ASP A 71 -1.65 -0.27 -13.27
CA ASP A 71 -2.45 0.94 -13.48
C ASP A 71 -2.56 1.81 -12.23
N ALA A 72 -2.03 1.34 -11.10
CA ALA A 72 -1.91 2.11 -9.87
C ALA A 72 -0.47 2.01 -9.32
N LYS A 73 0.26 3.12 -9.37
CA LYS A 73 1.67 3.21 -8.91
C LYS A 73 1.88 4.41 -8.00
N THR A 74 2.96 4.40 -7.23
CA THR A 74 3.37 5.57 -6.46
C THR A 74 3.80 6.71 -7.40
N PHE A 75 3.87 7.93 -6.89
CA PHE A 75 4.39 9.06 -7.68
C PHE A 75 5.76 8.75 -8.30
N ARG A 76 6.66 8.17 -7.49
CA ARG A 76 7.98 7.74 -7.95
C ARG A 76 7.88 6.61 -8.98
N GLY A 77 7.02 5.63 -8.74
CA GLY A 77 6.78 4.54 -9.67
C GLY A 77 6.33 5.03 -11.05
N TRP A 78 5.44 6.02 -11.14
CA TRP A 78 5.08 6.63 -12.42
C TRP A 78 6.25 7.37 -13.08
N LYS A 79 6.99 8.16 -12.30
CA LYS A 79 8.17 8.88 -12.79
C LYS A 79 9.21 7.94 -13.41
N ASP A 80 9.47 6.82 -12.75
CA ASP A 80 10.44 5.82 -13.24
C ASP A 80 9.97 5.10 -14.50
N ASN A 81 8.68 5.18 -14.84
CA ASN A 81 8.10 4.64 -16.07
C ASN A 81 7.88 5.72 -17.16
N GLY A 82 8.45 6.91 -17.01
CA GLY A 82 8.30 7.99 -18.00
C GLY A 82 6.95 8.71 -17.97
N PHE A 83 6.23 8.64 -16.84
CA PHE A 83 4.97 9.34 -16.64
C PHE A 83 5.05 10.34 -15.48
N ARG A 84 4.16 11.32 -15.48
CA ARG A 84 4.05 12.32 -14.41
C ARG A 84 2.60 12.47 -13.96
N VAL A 85 2.39 12.45 -12.64
CA VAL A 85 1.09 12.80 -12.04
C VAL A 85 0.74 14.25 -12.39
N ARG A 86 -0.48 14.46 -12.90
CA ARG A 86 -0.95 15.79 -13.30
C ARG A 86 -1.00 16.74 -12.10
N LYS A 87 -0.77 18.03 -12.36
CA LYS A 87 -0.82 19.06 -11.33
C LYS A 87 -2.22 19.14 -10.73
N GLY A 88 -2.32 19.12 -9.41
CA GLY A 88 -3.59 19.20 -8.67
C GLY A 88 -4.23 17.84 -8.35
N GLU A 89 -3.72 16.75 -8.91
CA GLU A 89 -4.21 15.41 -8.59
C GLU A 89 -3.84 15.00 -7.15
N THR A 90 -4.76 14.33 -6.48
CA THR A 90 -4.55 13.78 -5.13
C THR A 90 -4.73 12.27 -5.15
N SER A 91 -3.98 11.58 -4.29
CA SER A 91 -4.05 10.13 -4.18
C SER A 91 -5.31 9.72 -3.42
N GLN A 92 -6.15 8.92 -4.06
CA GLN A 92 -7.36 8.33 -3.45
C GLN A 92 -7.16 6.85 -3.08
N ILE A 93 -6.03 6.26 -3.49
CA ILE A 93 -5.71 4.86 -3.30
C ILE A 93 -4.49 4.75 -2.42
N SER A 94 -4.54 3.86 -1.43
CA SER A 94 -3.39 3.58 -0.57
C SER A 94 -3.07 2.10 -0.53
N GLY A 95 -1.78 1.77 -0.62
CA GLY A 95 -1.29 0.45 -0.27
C GLY A 95 -0.74 0.43 1.16
N ILE A 96 -0.48 -0.76 1.68
CA ILE A 96 0.13 -0.96 3.00
C ILE A 96 1.42 -1.77 2.80
N THR A 97 2.50 -1.32 3.44
CA THR A 97 3.75 -2.05 3.56
C THR A 97 4.12 -2.21 5.03
N TRP A 98 4.93 -3.21 5.37
CA TRP A 98 5.39 -3.46 6.73
C TRP A 98 6.86 -3.06 6.84
N ILE A 99 7.15 -2.16 7.78
CA ILE A 99 8.51 -1.69 8.04
C ILE A 99 9.00 -2.36 9.31
N GLY A 100 10.09 -3.11 9.20
CA GLY A 100 10.83 -3.61 10.36
C GLY A 100 11.48 -2.46 11.11
N ILE A 101 11.28 -2.42 12.41
CA ILE A 101 11.96 -1.53 13.35
C ILE A 101 12.76 -2.42 14.27
N ASN A 102 14.07 -2.17 14.31
CA ASN A 102 14.94 -2.73 15.31
C ASN A 102 15.06 -1.69 16.43
N LYS A 103 14.81 -2.13 17.66
CA LYS A 103 15.16 -1.38 18.85
C LYS A 103 16.57 -1.80 19.23
N THR A 104 17.49 -0.86 19.18
CA THR A 104 18.86 -1.06 19.65
C THR A 104 19.00 -0.56 21.08
N ASP A 105 19.86 -1.21 21.83
CA ASP A 105 20.36 -0.71 23.10
C ASP A 105 21.23 0.53 22.83
N GLU A 106 21.02 1.60 23.61
CA GLU A 106 21.69 2.90 23.36
C GLU A 106 23.17 2.90 23.73
N ASP A 107 23.62 1.97 24.59
CA ASP A 107 24.99 1.90 25.08
C ASP A 107 25.86 0.90 24.29
N THR A 108 25.24 -0.13 23.70
CA THR A 108 25.95 -1.24 23.05
C THR A 108 25.68 -1.38 21.54
N ASP A 109 24.75 -0.60 20.98
CA ASP A 109 24.26 -0.71 19.60
C ASP A 109 23.69 -2.11 19.25
N GLU A 110 23.50 -3.00 20.22
CA GLU A 110 22.95 -4.34 20.01
C GLU A 110 21.42 -4.28 19.81
N VAL A 111 20.90 -5.08 18.88
CA VAL A 111 19.45 -5.18 18.64
C VAL A 111 18.80 -5.97 19.79
N VAL A 112 18.04 -5.28 20.63
CA VAL A 112 17.34 -5.86 21.79
C VAL A 112 15.91 -6.29 21.49
N ASP A 113 15.28 -5.70 20.47
CA ASP A 113 13.94 -6.08 20.03
C ASP A 113 13.75 -5.76 18.53
N SER A 114 12.86 -6.50 17.87
CA SER A 114 12.49 -6.22 16.48
C SER A 114 10.99 -6.41 16.30
N TYR A 115 10.34 -5.40 15.72
CA TYR A 115 8.92 -5.45 15.44
C TYR A 115 8.59 -4.76 14.12
N ALA A 116 7.52 -5.20 13.46
CA ALA A 116 7.06 -4.60 12.22
C ALA A 116 5.90 -3.63 12.47
N ILE A 117 5.96 -2.44 11.87
CA ILE A 117 4.85 -1.50 11.85
C ILE A 117 4.27 -1.35 10.44
N PRO A 118 2.93 -1.27 10.28
CA PRO A 118 2.35 -1.00 8.98
C PRO A 118 2.52 0.49 8.64
N LYS A 119 2.87 0.76 7.39
CA LYS A 119 2.92 2.11 6.80
C LYS A 119 2.08 2.14 5.54
N ALA A 120 1.22 3.16 5.45
CA ALA A 120 0.50 3.42 4.21
C ALA A 120 1.40 4.12 3.19
N TYR A 121 1.26 3.78 1.92
CA TYR A 121 1.84 4.53 0.81
C TYR A 121 0.76 4.93 -0.18
N HIS A 122 0.98 6.06 -0.85
CA HIS A 122 0.01 6.69 -1.73
C HIS A 122 0.21 6.21 -3.18
N LEU A 123 -0.89 5.83 -3.81
CA LEU A 123 -0.97 5.38 -5.19
C LEU A 123 -1.80 6.35 -6.02
N PHE A 124 -1.41 6.52 -7.27
CA PHE A 124 -2.12 7.28 -8.29
C PHE A 124 -2.51 6.34 -9.42
N HIS A 125 -3.74 6.45 -9.89
CA HIS A 125 -4.22 5.68 -11.02
C HIS A 125 -3.67 6.23 -12.34
N ARG A 126 -3.57 5.39 -13.38
CA ARG A 126 -3.12 5.80 -14.73
C ARG A 126 -3.93 6.96 -15.31
N SER A 127 -5.20 7.09 -14.91
CA SER A 127 -6.05 8.20 -15.36
C SER A 127 -5.60 9.56 -14.80
N GLN A 128 -4.70 9.59 -13.81
CA GLN A 128 -4.17 10.79 -13.15
C GLN A 128 -2.78 11.20 -13.66
N VAL A 129 -2.23 10.50 -14.66
CA VAL A 129 -0.88 10.75 -15.17
C VAL A 129 -0.90 11.10 -16.65
N ASN A 130 0.12 11.84 -17.09
CA ASN A 130 0.43 12.09 -18.49
C ASN A 130 1.84 11.56 -18.80
N ALA A 131 2.14 11.31 -20.08
CA ALA A 131 3.52 11.09 -20.52
C ALA A 131 4.39 12.29 -20.09
N ALA A 132 5.57 12.00 -19.54
CA ALA A 132 6.48 13.00 -18.99
C ALA A 132 7.29 13.72 -20.07
#